data_AF-A0A9D5ZCQ2-F1
#
_entry.id   AF-A0A9D5ZCQ2-F1
#
_cell.length_a   1.000
_cell.length_b   1.000
_cell.length_c   1.000
_cell.angle_alpha   90.00
_cell.angle_beta   90.00
_cell.angle_gamma   90.00
#
_symmetry.space_group_name_H-M   'P 1'
#
loop_
_entity.id
_entity.type
_entity.pdbx_description
1 polymer ?
#
loop_
_entity_poly.entity_id
_entity_poly.type
_entity_poly.pdbx_seq_one_letter_code
_entity_poly.pdbx_strand_id
1 'polypeptide(L)'
;MTFQVNHDSFAWPIRVYYEDTDSGGVVYHSVYLNFMERARTEWLRSLGFDQSALARDRGLVFAVSRIQVHFLAPARMDDALLITLTLAKQGGASLHLHQQILHMPNRRPLVRAEVRIAMLNRAFKPVRFPPDLLQGKGREAAVGERVDSFTDFGSIRNKETAAHE
;
A
#
# COMPACT_ATOMS: atom_id res chain seq x y z
N MET A 1 -18.86 16.79 4.34
CA MET A 1 -18.91 15.55 3.55
C MET A 1 -18.24 14.46 4.36
N THR A 2 -19.04 13.67 5.07
CA THR A 2 -18.57 12.63 5.99
C THR A 2 -18.36 11.35 5.22
N PHE A 3 -17.15 10.80 5.19
CA PHE A 3 -16.88 9.51 4.57
C PHE A 3 -16.88 8.44 5.65
N GLN A 4 -17.86 7.53 5.60
CA GLN A 4 -17.88 6.31 6.40
C GLN A 4 -16.70 5.42 5.99
N VAL A 5 -15.91 4.98 6.97
CA VAL A 5 -14.84 4.00 6.76
C VAL A 5 -15.50 2.63 6.68
N ASN A 6 -15.64 2.07 5.47
CA ASN A 6 -16.12 0.71 5.27
C ASN A 6 -15.10 -0.31 5.81
N HIS A 7 -15.62 -1.42 6.33
CA HIS A 7 -14.86 -2.57 6.86
C HIS A 7 -14.01 -3.31 5.80
N ASP A 8 -14.07 -2.91 4.52
CA ASP A 8 -13.41 -3.56 3.37
C ASP A 8 -12.07 -2.89 2.95
N SER A 9 -11.42 -2.15 3.86
CA SER A 9 -10.17 -1.45 3.53
C SER A 9 -8.95 -2.28 3.91
N PHE A 10 -8.10 -2.59 2.94
CA PHE A 10 -6.77 -3.13 3.20
C PHE A 10 -5.93 -2.07 3.90
N ALA A 11 -5.08 -2.47 4.84
CA ALA A 11 -4.24 -1.56 5.60
C ALA A 11 -2.80 -2.10 5.67
N TRP A 12 -1.83 -1.21 5.48
CA TRP A 12 -0.41 -1.55 5.52
C TRP A 12 0.36 -0.60 6.44
N PRO A 13 1.05 -1.10 7.49
CA PRO A 13 1.83 -0.26 8.39
C PRO A 13 3.16 0.14 7.76
N ILE A 14 3.57 1.39 7.97
CA ILE A 14 4.88 1.93 7.57
C ILE A 14 5.46 2.75 8.72
N ARG A 15 6.78 2.66 8.90
CA ARG A 15 7.57 3.57 9.72
C ARG A 15 8.31 4.54 8.81
N VAL A 16 8.36 5.81 9.21
CA VAL A 16 9.19 6.82 8.55
C VAL A 16 10.63 6.72 9.04
N TYR A 17 11.57 6.59 8.11
CA TYR A 17 13.02 6.58 8.36
C TYR A 17 13.71 7.82 7.79
N TYR A 18 15.00 7.99 8.09
CA TYR A 18 15.78 9.15 7.64
C TYR A 18 15.77 9.32 6.13
N GLU A 19 15.84 8.22 5.37
CA GLU A 19 15.79 8.21 3.90
C GLU A 19 14.48 8.76 3.32
N ASP A 20 13.41 8.80 4.12
CA ASP A 20 12.10 9.29 3.68
C ASP A 20 11.99 10.82 3.83
N THR A 21 12.89 11.45 4.60
CA THR A 21 12.82 12.86 4.99
C THR A 21 13.65 13.78 4.08
N ASP A 22 13.24 15.05 3.98
CA ASP A 22 13.97 16.10 3.25
C ASP A 22 14.54 17.19 4.19
N SER A 23 15.18 18.21 3.60
CA SER A 23 15.75 19.35 4.33
C SER A 23 14.73 20.17 5.13
N GLY A 24 13.43 19.99 4.88
CA GLY A 24 12.35 20.58 5.66
C GLY A 24 12.03 19.82 6.95
N GLY A 25 12.71 18.70 7.22
CA GLY A 25 12.51 17.88 8.43
C GLY A 25 11.19 17.09 8.40
N VAL A 26 10.62 16.89 7.22
CA VAL A 26 9.38 16.14 6.99
C VAL A 26 9.57 15.14 5.85
N VAL A 27 8.64 14.20 5.69
CA VAL A 27 8.68 13.25 4.57
C VAL A 27 8.55 13.99 3.24
N TYR A 28 9.47 13.71 2.31
CA TYR A 28 9.46 14.30 0.98
C TYR A 28 8.20 13.88 0.21
N HIS A 29 7.57 14.82 -0.50
CA HIS A 29 6.23 14.60 -1.09
C HIS A 29 6.15 13.38 -2.02
N SER A 30 7.20 13.04 -2.77
CA SER A 30 7.18 11.87 -3.66
C SER A 30 7.30 10.54 -2.91
N VAL A 31 7.87 10.53 -1.70
CA VAL A 31 8.04 9.32 -0.88
C VAL A 31 6.69 8.75 -0.45
N TYR A 32 5.68 9.60 -0.25
CA TYR A 32 4.31 9.12 -0.04
C TYR A 32 3.79 8.24 -1.20
N LEU A 33 4.29 8.43 -2.43
CA LEU A 33 3.95 7.56 -3.56
C LEU A 33 4.55 6.17 -3.39
N ASN A 34 5.77 6.07 -2.86
CA ASN A 34 6.43 4.81 -2.55
C ASN A 34 5.68 4.06 -1.46
N PHE A 35 5.24 4.77 -0.40
CA PHE A 35 4.41 4.19 0.66
C PHE A 35 3.09 3.63 0.12
N MET A 36 2.42 4.40 -0.74
CA MET A 36 1.19 3.93 -1.38
C MET A 36 1.41 2.76 -2.35
N GLU A 37 2.55 2.73 -3.05
CA GLU A 37 2.93 1.62 -3.93
C GLU A 37 3.15 0.33 -3.15
N ARG A 38 3.94 0.37 -2.07
CA ARG A 38 4.13 -0.78 -1.16
C ARG A 38 2.78 -1.35 -0.71
N ALA A 39 1.86 -0.49 -0.25
CA ALA A 39 0.53 -0.93 0.15
C ALA A 39 -0.29 -1.55 -1.00
N ARG A 40 -0.17 -1.07 -2.25
CA ARG A 40 -0.81 -1.70 -3.42
C ARG A 40 -0.20 -3.06 -3.73
N THR A 41 1.11 -3.18 -3.63
CA THR A 41 1.84 -4.43 -3.87
C THR A 41 1.42 -5.51 -2.87
N GLU A 42 1.31 -5.14 -1.58
CA GLU A 42 0.87 -6.06 -0.52
C GLU A 42 -0.61 -6.39 -0.63
N TRP A 43 -1.45 -5.42 -1.02
CA TRP A 43 -2.84 -5.68 -1.32
C TRP A 43 -3.00 -6.69 -2.47
N LEU A 44 -2.27 -6.52 -3.57
CA LEU A 44 -2.28 -7.48 -4.69
C LEU A 44 -1.80 -8.87 -4.23
N ARG A 45 -0.75 -8.94 -3.42
CA ARG A 45 -0.25 -10.20 -2.86
C ARG A 45 -1.29 -10.89 -1.98
N SER A 46 -2.02 -10.14 -1.14
CA SER A 46 -3.09 -10.68 -0.28
C SER A 46 -4.24 -11.30 -1.09
N LEU A 47 -4.45 -10.85 -2.33
CA LEU A 47 -5.42 -11.41 -3.27
C LEU A 47 -4.88 -12.58 -4.10
N GLY A 48 -3.64 -13.02 -3.85
CA GLY A 48 -2.96 -14.08 -4.59
C GLY A 48 -2.23 -13.62 -5.86
N PHE A 49 -2.08 -12.31 -6.07
CA PHE A 49 -1.31 -11.78 -7.19
C PHE A 49 0.12 -11.47 -6.78
N ASP A 50 1.01 -12.43 -6.99
CA ASP A 50 2.45 -12.16 -7.02
C ASP A 50 2.79 -11.47 -8.35
N GLN A 51 3.16 -10.20 -8.29
CA GLN A 51 3.45 -9.39 -9.48
C GLN A 51 4.65 -9.92 -10.27
N SER A 52 5.66 -10.47 -9.59
CA SER A 52 6.85 -11.02 -10.24
C SER A 52 6.50 -12.32 -10.97
N ALA A 53 5.71 -13.19 -10.36
CA ALA A 53 5.20 -14.40 -11.01
C ALA A 53 4.27 -14.04 -12.19
N LEU A 54 3.38 -13.07 -12.00
CA LEU A 54 2.48 -12.59 -13.06
C LEU A 54 3.25 -12.05 -14.28
N ALA A 55 4.32 -11.29 -14.04
CA ALA A 55 5.19 -10.77 -15.09
C ALA A 55 5.99 -11.89 -15.79
N ARG A 56 6.60 -12.79 -15.02
CA ARG A 56 7.43 -13.89 -15.54
C ARG A 56 6.60 -14.89 -16.34
N ASP A 57 5.53 -15.40 -15.71
CA ASP A 57 4.81 -16.59 -16.17
C ASP A 57 3.69 -16.22 -17.17
N ARG A 58 3.11 -15.01 -17.04
CA ARG A 58 2.01 -14.56 -17.91
C ARG A 58 2.35 -13.34 -18.76
N GLY A 59 3.48 -12.69 -18.53
CA GLY A 59 3.84 -11.47 -19.25
C GLY A 59 2.90 -10.30 -18.97
N LEU A 60 2.27 -10.29 -17.80
CA LEU A 60 1.30 -9.29 -17.37
C LEU A 60 1.89 -8.43 -16.25
N VAL A 61 1.70 -7.11 -16.35
CA VAL A 61 2.21 -6.14 -15.36
C VAL A 61 1.13 -5.12 -15.02
N PHE A 62 1.20 -4.57 -13.80
CA PHE A 62 0.40 -3.42 -13.40
C PHE A 62 1.20 -2.13 -13.59
N ALA A 63 0.58 -1.11 -14.18
CA ALA A 63 1.18 0.21 -14.33
C ALA A 63 0.20 1.30 -13.87
N VAL A 64 0.70 2.31 -13.16
CA VAL A 64 -0.10 3.49 -12.79
C VAL A 64 -0.33 4.35 -14.04
N SER A 65 -1.58 4.54 -14.44
CA SER A 65 -1.94 5.39 -15.60
C SER A 65 -2.40 6.79 -15.19
N ARG A 66 -2.87 6.96 -13.95
CA ARG A 66 -3.26 8.26 -13.37
C ARG A 66 -3.13 8.20 -11.86
N ILE A 67 -2.66 9.28 -11.27
CA ILE A 67 -2.70 9.49 -9.83
C ILE A 67 -3.04 10.95 -9.52
N GLN A 68 -3.93 11.15 -8.55
CA GLN A 68 -4.25 12.47 -8.01
C GLN A 68 -4.03 12.41 -6.50
N VAL A 69 -3.25 13.34 -5.96
CA VAL A 69 -2.81 13.32 -4.56
C VAL A 69 -3.12 14.66 -3.89
N HIS A 70 -3.67 14.58 -2.68
CA HIS A 70 -3.88 15.71 -1.80
C HIS A 70 -3.02 15.51 -0.54
N PHE A 71 -2.04 16.40 -0.35
CA PHE A 71 -1.21 16.46 0.85
C PHE A 71 -1.88 17.37 1.88
N LEU A 72 -2.31 16.81 3.01
CA LEU A 72 -3.11 17.51 4.03
C LEU A 72 -2.26 17.93 5.24
N ALA A 73 -1.30 17.10 5.62
CA ALA A 73 -0.36 17.37 6.71
C ALA A 73 0.92 16.54 6.56
N PRO A 74 2.07 17.03 7.07
CA PRO A 74 3.33 16.29 6.97
C PRO A 74 3.43 15.17 8.00
N ALA A 75 4.13 14.09 7.63
CA ALA A 75 4.77 13.13 8.52
C ALA A 75 6.22 13.55 8.80
N ARG A 76 6.78 13.09 9.92
CA ARG A 76 8.16 13.32 10.37
C ARG A 76 8.88 12.01 10.62
N MET A 77 10.20 12.12 10.82
CA MET A 77 11.03 11.01 11.26
C MET A 77 10.38 10.25 12.42
N ASP A 78 10.43 8.93 12.35
CA ASP A 78 9.88 8.02 13.34
C ASP A 78 8.34 8.07 13.49
N ASP A 79 7.59 8.76 12.62
CA ASP A 79 6.13 8.64 12.63
C ASP A 79 5.67 7.23 12.24
N ALA A 80 4.67 6.71 12.95
CA ALA A 80 3.94 5.50 12.58
C ALA A 80 2.82 5.87 11.61
N LEU A 81 2.82 5.27 10.43
CA LEU A 81 1.84 5.50 9.38
C LEU A 81 1.01 4.24 9.11
N LEU A 82 -0.26 4.43 8.80
CA LEU A 82 -1.14 3.40 8.30
C LEU A 82 -1.65 3.80 6.91
N ILE A 83 -1.30 3.02 5.90
CA ILE A 83 -1.71 3.27 4.52
C ILE A 83 -2.93 2.40 4.24
N THR A 84 -4.07 3.01 3.98
CA THR A 84 -5.30 2.29 3.65
C THR A 84 -5.54 2.28 2.14
N LEU A 85 -6.20 1.24 1.65
CA LEU A 85 -6.56 1.06 0.25
C LEU A 85 -7.96 0.46 0.13
N THR A 86 -8.77 1.04 -0.76
CA THR A 86 -10.08 0.52 -1.13
C THR A 86 -10.22 0.48 -2.65
N LEU A 87 -10.72 -0.64 -3.18
CA LEU A 87 -11.08 -0.76 -4.60
C LEU A 87 -12.40 -0.01 -4.85
N ALA A 88 -12.34 1.11 -5.57
CA ALA A 88 -13.50 1.93 -5.88
C ALA A 88 -14.25 1.44 -7.12
N LYS A 89 -13.51 1.00 -8.15
CA LYS A 89 -14.08 0.48 -9.40
C LYS A 89 -13.11 -0.45 -10.11
N GLN A 90 -13.63 -1.54 -10.65
CA GLN A 90 -12.91 -2.40 -11.58
C GLN A 90 -13.47 -2.25 -13.00
N GLY A 91 -12.61 -1.92 -13.94
CA GLY A 91 -12.90 -1.93 -15.38
C GLY A 91 -12.34 -3.17 -16.05
N GLY A 92 -12.49 -3.27 -17.38
CA GLY A 92 -12.00 -4.41 -18.15
C GLY A 92 -10.48 -4.60 -18.08
N ALA A 93 -9.71 -3.51 -18.08
CA ALA A 93 -8.24 -3.51 -18.09
C ALA A 93 -7.62 -2.56 -17.04
N SER A 94 -8.42 -2.06 -16.10
CA SER A 94 -7.97 -1.10 -15.08
C SER A 94 -8.66 -1.25 -13.73
N LEU A 95 -7.98 -0.89 -12.65
CA LEU A 95 -8.53 -0.75 -11.30
C LEU A 95 -8.43 0.71 -10.86
N HIS A 96 -9.48 1.20 -10.22
CA HIS A 96 -9.55 2.52 -9.60
C HIS A 96 -9.55 2.33 -8.08
N LEU A 97 -8.58 2.95 -7.42
CA LEU A 97 -8.28 2.77 -6.01
C LEU A 97 -8.37 4.10 -5.28
N HIS A 98 -8.90 4.07 -4.07
CA HIS A 98 -8.76 5.15 -3.10
C HIS A 98 -7.70 4.74 -2.08
N GLN A 99 -6.71 5.59 -1.85
CA GLN A 99 -5.70 5.38 -0.81
C GLN A 99 -5.66 6.54 0.16
N GLN A 100 -5.37 6.25 1.42
CA GLN A 100 -5.09 7.26 2.43
C GLN A 100 -3.83 6.91 3.19
N ILE A 101 -3.13 7.92 3.68
CA ILE A 101 -2.04 7.77 4.65
C ILE A 101 -2.50 8.44 5.93
N LEU A 102 -2.55 7.67 7.01
CA LEU A 102 -3.02 8.09 8.32
C LEU A 102 -1.84 8.09 9.30
N HIS A 103 -1.74 9.12 10.12
CA HIS A 103 -0.84 9.13 11.27
C HIS A 103 -1.43 8.26 12.39
N MET A 104 -0.60 7.47 13.06
CA MET A 104 -0.99 6.65 14.19
C MET A 104 -0.50 7.24 15.51
N PRO A 105 -1.24 7.05 16.63
CA PRO A 105 -2.44 6.21 16.76
C PRO A 105 -3.77 6.93 16.48
N ASN A 106 -3.76 8.26 16.33
CA ASN A 106 -5.00 9.06 16.24
C ASN A 106 -5.75 8.97 14.89
N ARG A 107 -5.20 8.24 13.91
CA ARG A 107 -5.74 8.05 12.55
C ARG A 107 -5.99 9.37 11.81
N ARG A 108 -5.23 10.43 12.13
CA ARG A 108 -5.33 11.73 11.45
C ARG A 108 -4.87 11.60 10.00
N PRO A 109 -5.66 12.07 9.01
CA PRO A 109 -5.28 11.94 7.60
C PRO A 109 -4.13 12.89 7.25
N LEU A 110 -3.09 12.34 6.64
CA LEU A 110 -1.93 13.09 6.13
C LEU A 110 -1.99 13.24 4.60
N VAL A 111 -2.40 12.18 3.91
CA VAL A 111 -2.50 12.14 2.44
C VAL A 111 -3.78 11.43 2.01
N ARG A 112 -4.39 11.91 0.92
CA ARG A 112 -5.45 11.19 0.18
C ARG A 112 -5.05 11.08 -1.27
N ALA A 113 -5.33 9.93 -1.88
CA ALA A 113 -5.06 9.73 -3.29
C ALA A 113 -6.15 8.92 -4.00
N GLU A 114 -6.39 9.28 -5.26
CA GLU A 114 -7.10 8.46 -6.22
C GLU A 114 -6.09 7.93 -7.24
N VAL A 115 -6.03 6.61 -7.39
CA VAL A 115 -5.04 5.93 -8.24
C VAL A 115 -5.78 5.08 -9.26
N ARG A 116 -5.40 5.20 -10.54
CA ARG A 116 -5.81 4.28 -11.58
C ARG A 116 -4.61 3.46 -12.03
N ILE A 117 -4.71 2.14 -11.87
CA ILE A 117 -3.74 1.18 -12.39
C ILE A 117 -4.34 0.43 -13.58
N ALA A 118 -3.50 0.13 -14.57
CA ALA A 118 -3.85 -0.62 -15.77
C ALA A 118 -3.07 -1.94 -15.81
N MET A 119 -3.73 -2.99 -16.31
CA MET A 119 -3.07 -4.25 -16.66
C MET A 119 -2.50 -4.12 -18.07
N LEU A 120 -1.20 -4.35 -18.22
CA LEU A 120 -0.50 -4.31 -19.50
C LEU A 120 0.13 -5.66 -19.83
N ASN A 121 0.25 -5.98 -21.11
CA ASN A 121 1.05 -7.10 -21.60
C ASN A 121 2.53 -6.72 -21.79
N ARG A 122 3.36 -7.67 -22.23
CA ARG A 122 4.80 -7.45 -22.53
C ARG A 122 5.08 -6.34 -23.55
N ALA A 123 4.12 -6.04 -24.43
CA ALA A 123 4.22 -4.95 -25.40
C ALA A 123 3.73 -3.60 -24.84
N PHE A 124 3.51 -3.51 -23.52
CA PHE A 124 2.97 -2.34 -22.82
C PHE A 124 1.61 -1.87 -23.38
N LYS A 125 0.80 -2.80 -23.92
CA LYS A 125 -0.56 -2.52 -24.36
C LYS A 125 -1.58 -2.91 -23.28
N PRO A 126 -2.63 -2.10 -23.04
CA PRO A 126 -3.70 -2.47 -22.11
C PRO A 126 -4.36 -3.78 -22.52
N VAL A 127 -4.53 -4.69 -21.56
CA VAL A 127 -5.19 -5.98 -21.76
C VAL A 127 -6.24 -6.20 -20.70
N ARG A 128 -7.31 -6.94 -21.07
CA ARG A 128 -8.34 -7.26 -20.09
C ARG A 128 -7.79 -8.15 -18.99
N PHE A 129 -8.34 -8.01 -17.79
CA PHE A 129 -8.11 -8.96 -16.70
C PHE A 129 -8.51 -10.36 -17.16
N PRO A 130 -7.61 -11.35 -17.08
CA PRO A 130 -7.97 -12.74 -17.31
C PRO A 130 -9.11 -13.17 -16.36
N PRO A 131 -10.10 -13.95 -16.82
CA PRO A 131 -11.25 -14.34 -16.00
C PRO A 131 -10.86 -15.11 -14.73
N ASP A 132 -9.76 -15.85 -14.77
CA ASP A 132 -9.20 -16.62 -13.65
C ASP A 132 -8.47 -15.72 -12.63
N LEU A 133 -7.89 -14.59 -13.07
CA LEU A 133 -7.35 -13.59 -12.15
C LEU A 133 -8.45 -12.97 -11.29
N LEU A 134 -9.64 -12.74 -11.85
CA LEU A 134 -10.75 -12.10 -11.13
C LEU A 134 -11.44 -13.02 -10.11
N GLN A 135 -11.05 -14.28 -10.03
CA GLN A 135 -11.57 -15.27 -9.09
C GLN A 135 -10.70 -15.42 -7.83
N GLY A 136 -9.71 -14.55 -7.64
CA GLY A 136 -8.91 -14.49 -6.42
C GLY A 136 -9.81 -14.52 -5.18
N LYS A 137 -9.62 -15.54 -4.33
CA LYS A 137 -10.37 -15.82 -3.11
C LYS A 137 -10.31 -14.61 -2.17
N GLY A 138 -11.23 -13.67 -2.33
CA GLY A 138 -11.20 -12.37 -1.66
C GLY A 138 -12.54 -11.93 -1.09
N ARG A 139 -13.42 -12.87 -0.74
CA ARG A 139 -14.60 -12.59 0.09
C ARG A 139 -14.35 -12.75 1.60
N GLU A 140 -13.26 -13.41 2.00
CA GLU A 140 -12.90 -13.64 3.41
C GLU A 140 -11.55 -13.07 3.84
N ALA A 141 -10.67 -12.64 2.93
CA ALA A 141 -9.32 -12.17 3.29
C ALA A 141 -9.24 -10.69 3.71
N ALA A 142 -10.39 -10.01 3.89
CA ALA A 142 -10.46 -8.60 4.31
C ALA A 142 -10.37 -8.39 5.83
N VAL A 143 -9.95 -9.41 6.59
CA VAL A 143 -9.51 -9.24 7.98
C VAL A 143 -8.02 -9.54 7.98
N GLY A 144 -7.22 -8.58 7.53
CA GLY A 144 -5.85 -8.51 8.05
C GLY A 144 -5.99 -8.48 9.57
N GLU A 145 -5.38 -9.46 10.25
CA GLU A 145 -5.39 -9.54 11.71
C GLU A 145 -5.22 -8.14 12.28
N ARG A 146 -6.07 -7.81 13.26
CA ARG A 146 -5.91 -6.62 14.09
C ARG A 146 -4.44 -6.51 14.49
N VAL A 147 -3.75 -5.56 13.89
CA VAL A 147 -2.49 -5.07 14.43
C VAL A 147 -2.87 -4.15 15.60
N ASP A 148 -3.49 -4.72 16.63
CA ASP A 148 -3.91 -4.03 17.86
C ASP A 148 -2.69 -3.67 18.72
N SER A 149 -1.49 -4.10 18.32
CA SER A 149 -0.26 -3.83 19.04
C SER A 149 0.91 -3.56 18.10
N PHE A 150 1.25 -2.28 17.94
CA PHE A 150 2.47 -1.80 17.29
C PHE A 150 3.77 -2.17 18.03
N THR A 151 3.69 -3.00 19.09
CA THR A 151 4.82 -3.42 19.93
C THR A 151 5.80 -4.38 19.25
N ASP A 152 5.43 -5.00 18.13
CA ASP A 152 6.25 -6.09 17.55
C ASP A 152 7.41 -5.60 16.66
N PHE A 153 7.49 -4.31 16.35
CA PHE A 153 8.68 -3.73 15.70
C PHE A 153 9.82 -3.43 16.70
N GLY A 154 9.58 -3.57 18.01
CA GLY A 154 10.57 -3.30 19.07
C GLY A 154 11.38 -4.51 19.55
N SER A 155 11.08 -5.73 19.09
CA SER A 155 11.66 -6.98 19.63
C SER A 155 12.95 -7.45 18.92
N ILE A 156 13.34 -6.86 17.79
CA ILE A 156 14.59 -7.23 17.08
C ILE A 156 15.76 -6.36 17.58
N ARG A 157 15.95 -6.28 18.90
CA ARG A 157 17.18 -5.75 19.51
C ARG A 157 17.71 -6.72 20.57
N ASN A 158 18.90 -7.25 20.27
CA ASN A 158 19.90 -7.89 21.13
C ASN A 158 19.58 -9.26 21.75
N LYS A 159 19.91 -10.33 21.03
CA LYS A 159 20.32 -11.62 21.64
C LYS A 159 21.67 -12.17 21.18
N GLU A 160 22.49 -11.38 20.48
CA GLU A 160 23.85 -11.80 20.10
C GLU A 160 24.89 -10.75 20.52
N THR A 161 25.07 -10.59 21.84
CA THR A 161 26.31 -10.00 22.41
C THR A 161 26.44 -10.41 23.88
N ALA A 162 26.63 -11.72 24.14
CA ALA A 162 27.08 -12.25 25.43
C ALA A 162 27.54 -13.70 25.27
N ALA A 163 28.60 -13.92 24.50
CA ALA A 163 29.37 -15.17 24.52
C ALA A 163 30.73 -14.92 23.83
N HIS A 164 31.58 -14.09 24.45
CA HIS A 164 33.04 -14.13 24.32
C HIS A 164 33.62 -13.10 25.32
N GLU A 165 33.68 -13.52 26.58
CA GLU A 165 34.75 -13.18 27.52
C GLU A 165 35.17 -14.47 28.23
#